data_AF-A0A0A6PL44-F1
#
_entry.id   AF-A0A0A6PL44-F1
#
_cell.length_a   1.000
_cell.length_b   1.000
_cell.length_c   1.000
_cell.angle_alpha   90.00
_cell.angle_beta   90.00
_cell.angle_gamma   90.00
#
_symmetry.space_group_name_H-M   'P 1'
#
loop_
_entity.id
_entity.type
_entity.pdbx_description
1 polymer ?
#
loop_
_entity_poly.entity_id
_entity_poly.type
_entity_poly.pdbx_seq_one_letter_code
_entity_poly.pdbx_strand_id
1 'polypeptide(L)'
;MGKQYVCHPRYGDKPTISGNTFSIEQIKQAYWGYRRESFFPESAIKADIERQNYSIYPKKLYVDMERQCTQCNRQFIFFAAEQKYWYETLGFYIDADCVKCIDCRKKEQKIKKMMLDYEELLKKSNKTAKETSRLKNIALELFQLGYIRNKHKIERIA
;
A
#
# COMPACT_ATOMS: atom_id res chain seq x y z
N MET A 1 -21.08 7.00 -17.93
CA MET A 1 -20.10 5.91 -17.69
C MET A 1 -19.57 6.06 -16.28
N GLY A 2 -19.73 5.05 -15.42
CA GLY A 2 -19.21 5.10 -14.04
C GLY A 2 -17.69 5.02 -14.01
N LYS A 3 -17.05 5.63 -13.00
CA LYS A 3 -15.61 5.48 -12.76
C LYS A 3 -15.29 4.00 -12.49
N GLN A 4 -14.21 3.49 -13.10
CA GLN A 4 -13.70 2.15 -12.85
C GLN A 4 -12.53 2.22 -11.87
N TYR A 5 -12.63 1.50 -10.74
CA TYR A 5 -11.58 1.44 -9.73
C TYR A 5 -10.77 0.15 -9.85
N VAL A 6 -9.49 0.21 -9.43
CA VAL A 6 -8.66 -1.00 -9.29
C VAL A 6 -9.28 -1.93 -8.24
N CYS A 7 -9.47 -3.20 -8.61
CA CYS A 7 -10.01 -4.22 -7.72
C CYS A 7 -9.04 -4.55 -6.59
N HIS A 8 -9.43 -4.24 -5.35
CA HIS A 8 -8.72 -4.62 -4.16
C HIS A 8 -9.00 -6.10 -3.81
N PRO A 9 -7.97 -6.93 -3.57
CA PRO A 9 -8.14 -8.37 -3.34
C PRO A 9 -9.00 -8.72 -2.13
N ARG A 10 -9.18 -7.80 -1.18
CA ARG A 10 -10.01 -7.99 0.03
C ARG A 10 -11.34 -7.26 -0.01
N TYR A 11 -11.43 -6.15 -0.73
CA TYR A 11 -12.55 -5.20 -0.61
C TYR A 11 -13.29 -4.99 -1.94
N GLY A 12 -12.79 -5.57 -3.04
CA GLY A 12 -13.37 -5.38 -4.37
C GLY A 12 -13.02 -4.03 -4.99
N ASP A 13 -13.85 -3.59 -5.91
CA ASP A 13 -13.68 -2.40 -6.75
C ASP A 13 -14.79 -1.36 -6.56
N LYS A 14 -15.62 -1.51 -5.52
CA LYS A 14 -16.75 -0.65 -5.20
C LYS A 14 -16.72 -0.23 -3.74
N PRO A 15 -17.30 0.93 -3.38
CA PRO A 15 -17.40 1.34 -1.99
C PRO A 15 -18.12 0.27 -1.14
N THR A 16 -17.64 0.05 0.07
CA THR A 16 -18.21 -0.90 1.02
C THR A 16 -19.22 -0.20 1.91
N ILE A 17 -20.51 -0.53 1.77
CA ILE A 17 -21.56 0.01 2.65
C ILE A 17 -21.37 -0.55 4.06
N SER A 18 -21.26 0.32 5.06
CA SER A 18 -20.98 -0.09 6.45
C SER A 18 -22.22 -0.40 7.28
N GLY A 19 -23.40 0.06 6.84
CA GLY A 19 -24.65 0.02 7.61
C GLY A 19 -24.73 1.07 8.73
N ASN A 20 -23.66 1.85 8.96
CA ASN A 20 -23.70 2.97 9.91
C ASN A 20 -24.27 4.22 9.24
N THR A 21 -24.99 5.03 10.01
CA THR A 21 -25.51 6.33 9.53
C THR A 21 -24.74 7.46 10.18
N PHE A 22 -23.97 8.20 9.37
CA PHE A 22 -23.30 9.44 9.76
C PHE A 22 -23.64 10.52 8.74
N SER A 23 -23.87 11.74 9.21
CA SER A 23 -24.04 12.88 8.31
C SER A 23 -22.72 13.25 7.64
N ILE A 24 -22.80 13.86 6.45
CA ILE A 24 -21.61 14.38 5.75
C ILE A 24 -20.84 15.36 6.63
N GLU A 25 -21.53 16.16 7.46
CA GLU A 25 -20.89 17.10 8.36
C GLU A 25 -20.13 16.40 9.50
N GLN A 26 -20.72 15.34 10.10
CA GLN A 26 -20.02 14.51 11.08
C GLN A 26 -18.75 13.90 10.49
N ILE A 27 -18.81 13.42 9.24
CA ILE A 27 -17.64 12.89 8.52
C ILE A 27 -16.61 14.00 8.33
N LYS A 28 -16.97 15.16 7.77
CA LYS A 28 -16.01 16.26 7.53
C LYS A 28 -15.36 16.79 8.82
N GLN A 29 -16.02 16.68 9.96
CA GLN A 29 -15.47 17.04 11.27
C GLN A 29 -14.65 15.92 11.92
N ALA A 30 -14.76 14.68 11.44
CA ALA A 30 -14.06 13.53 11.98
C ALA A 30 -12.54 13.57 11.75
N TYR A 31 -12.08 14.33 10.75
CA TYR A 31 -10.67 14.58 10.50
C TYR A 31 -10.51 15.83 9.62
N TRP A 32 -9.53 16.69 9.95
CA TRP A 32 -9.33 17.98 9.28
C TRP A 32 -9.14 17.86 7.76
N GLY A 33 -8.49 16.78 7.30
CA GLY A 33 -8.22 16.54 5.88
C GLY A 33 -9.46 16.22 5.05
N TYR A 34 -10.53 15.66 5.64
CA TYR A 34 -11.70 15.20 4.88
C TYR A 34 -12.46 16.32 4.17
N ARG A 35 -12.28 17.58 4.56
CA ARG A 35 -12.92 18.73 3.90
C ARG A 35 -12.52 18.89 2.42
N ARG A 36 -11.37 18.35 2.02
CA ARG A 36 -10.81 18.48 0.66
C ARG A 36 -10.87 17.18 -0.15
N GLU A 37 -11.46 16.13 0.41
CA GLU A 37 -11.39 14.79 -0.14
C GLU A 37 -12.70 14.36 -0.78
N SER A 38 -12.60 13.49 -1.79
CA SER A 38 -13.75 12.78 -2.36
C SER A 38 -13.90 11.43 -1.65
N PHE A 39 -15.07 11.19 -1.06
CA PHE A 39 -15.33 9.99 -0.24
C PHE A 39 -16.78 9.51 -0.38
N PHE A 40 -17.03 8.28 0.05
CA PHE A 40 -18.35 7.64 0.04
C PHE A 40 -18.95 7.63 1.46
N PRO A 41 -19.93 8.50 1.80
CA PRO A 41 -20.43 8.63 3.17
C PRO A 41 -21.00 7.34 3.77
N GLU A 42 -21.63 6.51 2.95
CA GLU A 42 -22.27 5.24 3.32
C GLU A 42 -21.26 4.15 3.77
N SER A 43 -19.97 4.38 3.53
CA SER A 43 -18.88 3.48 3.97
C SER A 43 -18.31 3.81 5.34
N ALA A 44 -18.81 4.88 5.98
CA ALA A 44 -18.24 5.39 7.21
C ALA A 44 -18.22 4.34 8.34
N ILE A 45 -17.08 4.15 8.98
CA ILE A 45 -16.91 3.29 10.16
C ILE A 45 -16.24 4.06 11.29
N LYS A 46 -16.53 3.66 12.54
CA LYS A 46 -15.89 4.23 13.73
C LYS A 46 -14.42 3.81 13.82
N ALA A 47 -13.59 4.78 14.17
CA ALA A 47 -12.20 4.53 14.53
C ALA A 47 -12.06 4.23 16.03
N ASP A 48 -11.01 3.52 16.40
CA ASP A 48 -10.53 3.36 17.76
C ASP A 48 -9.34 4.29 17.98
N ILE A 49 -9.59 5.43 18.64
CA ILE A 49 -8.61 6.52 18.77
C ILE A 49 -7.41 6.10 19.62
N GLU A 50 -7.62 5.26 20.63
CA GLU A 50 -6.55 4.80 21.54
C GLU A 50 -5.52 3.93 20.83
N ARG A 51 -5.86 3.41 19.65
CA ARG A 51 -4.97 2.58 18.83
C ARG A 51 -4.27 3.37 17.73
N GLN A 52 -4.56 4.65 17.58
CA GLN A 52 -3.96 5.48 16.53
C GLN A 52 -2.63 6.08 16.96
N ASN A 53 -1.73 6.22 15.98
CA ASN A 53 -0.50 6.97 16.12
C ASN A 53 -0.65 8.36 15.45
N TYR A 54 -0.74 9.43 16.24
CA TYR A 54 -0.99 10.80 15.76
C TYR A 54 -0.31 11.86 16.64
N SER A 55 -0.10 13.07 16.11
CA SER A 55 0.45 14.21 16.89
C SER A 55 -0.63 15.06 17.51
N ILE A 56 -1.55 15.56 16.67
CA ILE A 56 -2.43 16.68 17.05
C ILE A 56 -3.89 16.22 17.11
N TYR A 57 -4.42 15.67 16.02
CA TYR A 57 -5.86 15.40 15.91
C TYR A 57 -6.15 14.00 15.35
N PRO A 58 -6.76 13.09 16.12
CA PRO A 58 -7.06 11.74 15.66
C PRO A 58 -8.16 11.73 14.60
N LYS A 59 -8.26 10.63 13.85
CA LYS A 59 -9.40 10.36 12.98
C LYS A 59 -10.52 9.74 13.82
N LYS A 60 -11.70 10.36 13.87
CA LYS A 60 -12.86 9.80 14.60
C LYS A 60 -13.63 8.74 13.78
N LEU A 61 -13.58 8.88 12.46
CA LEU A 61 -14.24 8.01 11.48
C LEU A 61 -13.27 7.73 10.33
N TYR A 62 -13.41 6.57 9.70
CA TYR A 62 -12.83 6.28 8.39
C TYR A 62 -13.94 6.16 7.35
N VAL A 63 -13.64 6.55 6.12
CA VAL A 63 -14.53 6.48 4.96
C VAL A 63 -13.75 5.98 3.76
N ASP A 64 -14.38 5.22 2.87
CA ASP A 64 -13.81 4.89 1.58
C ASP A 64 -13.52 6.19 0.82
N MET A 65 -12.26 6.40 0.45
CA MET A 65 -11.80 7.60 -0.24
C MET A 65 -11.40 7.29 -1.68
N GLU A 66 -11.80 8.15 -2.61
CA GLU A 66 -11.29 8.10 -3.97
C GLU A 66 -9.83 8.58 -4.03
N ARG A 67 -9.00 7.82 -4.76
CA ARG A 67 -7.58 8.13 -4.96
C ARG A 67 -7.19 7.83 -6.41
N GLN A 68 -6.23 8.61 -6.91
CA GLN A 68 -5.56 8.33 -8.17
C GLN A 68 -4.15 7.82 -7.89
N CYS A 69 -3.79 6.67 -8.48
CA CYS A 69 -2.47 6.08 -8.27
C CYS A 69 -1.39 6.93 -8.93
N THR A 70 -0.43 7.44 -8.15
CA THR A 70 0.66 8.29 -8.67
C THR A 70 1.62 7.58 -9.63
N GLN A 71 1.56 6.24 -9.71
CA GLN A 71 2.45 5.45 -10.55
C GLN A 71 1.79 4.98 -11.86
N CYS A 72 0.53 4.56 -11.84
CA CYS A 72 -0.17 4.04 -13.03
C CYS A 72 -1.39 4.86 -13.44
N ASN A 73 -1.68 5.96 -12.73
CA ASN A 73 -2.78 6.90 -12.96
C ASN A 73 -4.20 6.32 -12.91
N ARG A 74 -4.35 5.02 -12.61
CA ARG A 74 -5.64 4.37 -12.39
C ARG A 74 -6.30 4.86 -11.10
N GLN A 75 -7.62 5.01 -11.14
CA GLN A 75 -8.43 5.31 -9.96
C GLN A 75 -8.51 4.07 -9.05
N PHE A 76 -8.48 4.27 -7.75
CA PHE A 76 -8.68 3.22 -6.76
C PHE A 76 -9.35 3.79 -5.51
N ILE A 77 -9.88 2.90 -4.68
CA ILE A 77 -10.48 3.28 -3.41
C ILE A 77 -9.47 2.95 -2.30
N PHE A 78 -9.20 3.93 -1.43
CA PHE A 78 -8.56 3.67 -0.15
C PHE A 78 -9.64 3.38 0.88
N PHE A 79 -9.87 2.09 1.14
CA PHE A 79 -11.03 1.64 1.89
C PHE A 79 -10.96 2.03 3.38
N ALA A 80 -12.11 2.30 3.99
CA ALA A 80 -12.24 2.62 5.40
C ALA A 80 -11.70 1.50 6.29
N ALA A 81 -12.00 0.25 5.94
CA ALA A 81 -11.44 -0.93 6.63
C ALA A 81 -9.92 -1.06 6.44
N GLU A 82 -9.39 -0.63 5.29
CA GLU A 82 -7.95 -0.60 5.03
C GLU A 82 -7.25 0.45 5.89
N GLN A 83 -7.82 1.66 5.95
CA GLN A 83 -7.37 2.75 6.82
C GLN A 83 -7.34 2.30 8.28
N LYS A 84 -8.43 1.69 8.77
CA LYS A 84 -8.51 1.18 10.13
C LYS A 84 -7.38 0.20 10.44
N TYR A 85 -7.10 -0.74 9.54
CA TYR A 85 -5.99 -1.68 9.71
C TYR A 85 -4.62 -0.98 9.69
N TRP A 86 -4.40 -0.03 8.77
CA TRP A 86 -3.17 0.74 8.68
C TRP A 86 -2.85 1.50 9.97
N TYR A 87 -3.82 2.25 10.46
CA TYR A 87 -3.58 3.17 11.56
C TYR A 87 -3.66 2.49 12.93
N GLU A 88 -4.54 1.49 13.11
CA GLU A 88 -4.80 0.88 14.43
C GLU A 88 -4.14 -0.48 14.65
N THR A 89 -3.67 -1.12 13.57
CA THR A 89 -2.99 -2.43 13.65
C THR A 89 -1.53 -2.34 13.22
N LEU A 90 -1.23 -1.68 12.10
CA LEU A 90 0.15 -1.49 11.66
C LEU A 90 0.84 -0.32 12.35
N GLY A 91 0.08 0.55 13.03
CA GLY A 91 0.61 1.70 13.77
C GLY A 91 1.17 2.81 12.87
N PHE A 92 0.75 2.84 11.59
CA PHE A 92 1.10 3.94 10.70
C PHE A 92 0.53 5.24 11.26
N TYR A 93 1.28 6.32 11.03
CA TYR A 93 0.83 7.64 11.40
C TYR A 93 -0.46 8.00 10.66
N ILE A 94 -1.43 8.63 11.33
CA ILE A 94 -2.75 8.92 10.71
C ILE A 94 -2.67 9.83 9.47
N ASP A 95 -1.60 10.62 9.36
CA ASP A 95 -1.36 11.51 8.21
C ASP A 95 -0.65 10.79 7.06
N ALA A 96 -0.31 9.51 7.22
CA ALA A 96 0.18 8.68 6.12
C ALA A 96 -0.93 8.42 5.11
N ASP A 97 -0.71 8.77 3.84
CA ASP A 97 -1.70 8.63 2.78
C ASP A 97 -1.40 7.43 1.85
N CYS A 98 -2.46 6.85 1.30
CA CYS A 98 -2.36 5.78 0.31
C CYS A 98 -2.35 6.40 -1.09
N VAL A 99 -1.16 6.66 -1.62
CA VAL A 99 -0.97 7.33 -2.93
C VAL A 99 -0.82 6.36 -4.11
N LYS A 100 -0.77 5.05 -3.86
CA LYS A 100 -0.61 4.00 -4.89
C LYS A 100 -1.66 2.91 -4.73
N CYS A 101 -2.21 2.45 -5.86
CA CYS A 101 -3.14 1.32 -5.87
C CYS A 101 -2.47 0.02 -5.40
N ILE A 102 -3.28 -0.98 -5.05
CA ILE A 102 -2.80 -2.25 -4.49
C ILE A 102 -1.82 -2.98 -5.41
N ASP A 103 -2.05 -2.97 -6.73
CA ASP A 103 -1.16 -3.63 -7.69
C ASP A 103 0.24 -3.01 -7.68
N CYS A 104 0.30 -1.67 -7.67
CA CYS A 104 1.56 -0.94 -7.60
C CYS A 104 2.26 -1.18 -6.26
N ARG A 105 1.52 -1.12 -5.13
CA ARG A 105 2.10 -1.41 -3.80
C ARG A 105 2.64 -2.83 -3.71
N LYS A 106 1.93 -3.84 -4.21
CA LYS A 106 2.40 -5.23 -4.24
C LYS A 106 3.62 -5.42 -5.13
N LYS A 107 3.66 -4.75 -6.29
CA LYS A 107 4.84 -4.77 -7.17
C LYS A 107 6.06 -4.20 -6.45
N GLU A 108 5.92 -3.06 -5.78
CA GLU A 108 7.01 -2.45 -4.99
C GLU A 108 7.46 -3.33 -3.83
N GLN A 109 6.52 -3.94 -3.10
CA GLN A 109 6.84 -4.89 -2.03
C GLN A 109 7.63 -6.10 -2.56
N LYS A 110 7.23 -6.67 -3.71
CA LYS A 110 7.95 -7.77 -4.36
C LYS A 110 9.37 -7.34 -4.71
N ILE A 111 9.55 -6.16 -5.30
CA ILE A 111 10.86 -5.62 -5.68
C ILE A 111 11.73 -5.40 -4.45
N LYS A 112 11.20 -4.77 -3.39
CA LYS A 112 11.94 -4.57 -2.13
C LYS A 112 12.39 -5.90 -1.53
N LYS A 113 11.51 -6.92 -1.52
CA LYS A 113 11.88 -8.27 -1.07
C LYS A 113 12.99 -8.87 -1.92
N MET A 114 12.92 -8.76 -3.25
CA MET A 114 13.98 -9.25 -4.15
C MET A 114 15.32 -8.55 -3.88
N MET A 115 15.32 -7.24 -3.61
CA MET A 115 16.53 -6.51 -3.26
C MET A 115 17.13 -6.98 -1.93
N LEU A 116 16.31 -7.20 -0.90
CA LEU A 116 16.76 -7.74 0.39
C LEU A 116 17.33 -9.15 0.24
N ASP A 117 16.61 -10.04 -0.43
CA ASP A 117 17.05 -11.41 -0.69
C ASP A 117 18.37 -11.43 -1.48
N TYR A 118 18.53 -10.52 -2.46
CA TYR A 118 19.76 -10.35 -3.23
C TYR A 118 20.95 -9.94 -2.34
N GLU A 119 20.76 -8.93 -1.48
CA GLU A 119 21.80 -8.45 -0.57
C GLU A 119 22.21 -9.51 0.46
N GLU A 120 21.24 -10.23 1.03
CA GLU A 120 21.49 -11.30 2.00
C GLU A 120 22.29 -12.43 1.36
N LEU A 121 21.86 -12.92 0.20
CA LEU A 121 22.55 -13.99 -0.52
C LEU A 121 23.95 -13.55 -0.93
N LEU A 122 24.13 -12.32 -1.43
CA LEU A 122 25.46 -11.82 -1.80
C LEU A 122 26.45 -11.90 -0.63
N LYS A 123 26.05 -11.47 0.57
CA LYS A 123 26.91 -11.41 1.76
C LYS A 123 27.32 -12.79 2.29
N LYS A 124 26.58 -13.86 1.95
CA LYS A 124 26.85 -15.21 2.44
C LYS A 124 28.14 -15.78 1.83
N SER A 125 29.16 -16.12 2.62
CA SER A 125 30.45 -16.63 2.13
C SER A 125 30.32 -18.01 1.47
N ASN A 126 29.62 -18.95 2.12
CA ASN A 126 29.43 -20.32 1.64
C ASN A 126 27.98 -20.51 1.16
N LYS A 127 27.74 -20.28 -0.14
CA LYS A 127 26.43 -20.50 -0.78
C LYS A 127 26.33 -21.95 -1.25
N THR A 128 25.18 -22.57 -1.05
CA THR A 128 24.84 -23.82 -1.73
C THR A 128 24.55 -23.57 -3.22
N ALA A 129 24.64 -24.60 -4.06
CA ALA A 129 24.31 -24.48 -5.49
C ALA A 129 22.88 -23.94 -5.74
N LYS A 130 21.93 -24.31 -4.86
CA LYS A 130 20.54 -23.79 -4.91
C LYS A 130 20.48 -22.30 -4.60
N GLU A 131 21.25 -21.83 -3.62
CA GLU A 131 21.33 -20.42 -3.24
C GLU A 131 22.02 -19.57 -4.31
N THR A 132 23.09 -20.08 -4.91
CA THR A 132 23.73 -19.46 -6.08
C THR A 132 22.73 -19.31 -7.24
N SER A 133 21.99 -20.38 -7.56
CA SER A 133 20.99 -20.35 -8.63
C SER A 133 19.89 -19.33 -8.33
N ARG A 134 19.41 -19.28 -7.08
CA ARG A 134 18.43 -18.27 -6.64
C ARG A 134 18.98 -16.86 -6.76
N LEU A 135 20.21 -16.62 -6.32
CA LEU A 135 20.88 -15.32 -6.41
C LEU A 135 20.98 -14.85 -7.88
N LYS A 136 21.39 -15.74 -8.79
CA LYS A 136 21.48 -15.44 -10.22
C LYS A 136 20.12 -15.09 -10.83
N ASN A 137 19.06 -15.83 -10.48
CA ASN A 137 17.70 -15.55 -10.95
C ASN A 137 17.18 -14.19 -10.46
N ILE A 138 17.38 -13.88 -9.17
CA ILE A 138 17.01 -12.57 -8.61
C ILE A 138 17.79 -11.44 -9.30
N ALA A 139 19.10 -11.63 -9.51
CA ALA A 139 19.94 -10.64 -10.18
C ALA A 139 19.46 -10.37 -11.63
N LEU A 140 19.04 -11.40 -12.35
CA LEU A 140 18.49 -11.27 -13.70
C LEU A 140 17.16 -10.53 -13.70
N GLU A 141 16.24 -10.85 -12.79
CA GLU A 141 14.94 -10.16 -12.68
C GLU A 141 15.15 -8.68 -12.31
N LEU A 142 16.03 -8.37 -11.36
CA LEU A 142 16.37 -6.99 -11.00
C LEU A 142 17.06 -6.23 -12.13
N PHE A 143 17.85 -6.91 -12.98
CA PHE A 143 18.44 -6.31 -14.18
C PHE A 143 17.39 -5.96 -15.23
N GLN A 144 16.48 -6.89 -15.53
CA GLN A 144 15.36 -6.67 -16.46
C GLN A 144 14.45 -5.52 -16.00
N LEU A 145 14.28 -5.37 -14.68
CA LEU A 145 13.53 -4.26 -14.08
C LEU A 145 14.33 -2.94 -14.00
N GLY A 146 15.61 -2.94 -14.38
CA GLY A 146 16.46 -1.75 -14.41
C GLY A 146 17.09 -1.35 -13.06
N TYR A 147 16.94 -2.16 -12.02
CA TYR A 147 17.54 -1.91 -10.69
C TYR A 147 19.03 -2.29 -10.64
N ILE A 148 19.43 -3.32 -11.39
CA ILE A 148 20.84 -3.63 -11.63
C ILE A 148 21.19 -3.18 -13.04
N ARG A 149 22.24 -2.37 -13.19
CA ARG A 149 22.65 -1.84 -14.50
C ARG A 149 23.84 -2.57 -15.11
N ASN A 150 24.68 -3.20 -14.28
CA ASN A 150 25.91 -3.85 -14.72
C ASN A 150 25.70 -5.37 -14.88
N LYS A 151 25.63 -5.82 -16.14
CA LYS A 151 25.44 -7.23 -16.50
C LYS A 151 26.58 -8.14 -16.01
N HIS A 152 27.81 -7.64 -15.92
CA HIS A 152 28.94 -8.41 -15.42
C HIS A 152 28.78 -8.84 -13.95
N LYS A 153 27.99 -8.10 -13.15
CA LYS A 153 27.66 -8.53 -11.78
C LYS A 153 26.82 -9.81 -11.75
N ILE A 154 26.09 -10.10 -12.83
CA ILE A 154 25.25 -11.29 -12.98
C ILE A 154 26.10 -12.47 -13.46
N GLU A 155 26.96 -12.21 -14.45
CA GLU A 155 27.84 -13.23 -15.06
C GLU A 155 28.84 -13.83 -14.07
N ARG A 156 29.28 -13.05 -13.08
CA ARG A 156 30.21 -13.47 -12.03
C ARG A 156 29.58 -14.31 -10.91
N ILE A 157 28.25 -14.50 -10.92
CA ILE A 157 27.56 -15.37 -9.95
C ILE A 157 27.73 -16.81 -10.47
N ALA A 158 28.75 -17.48 -9.93
CA ALA A 158 29.11 -18.88 -10.21
C ALA A 158 28.45 -19.83 -9.23
#